data_AF-A0A6N3F2F6-F1
#
_entry.id   AF-A0A6N3F2F6-F1
#
_cell.length_a   1.000
_cell.length_b   1.000
_cell.length_c   1.000
_cell.angle_alpha   90.00
_cell.angle_beta   90.00
_cell.angle_gamma   90.00
#
_symmetry.space_group_name_H-M   'P 1'
#
loop_
_entity.id
_entity.type
_entity.pdbx_description
1 polymer ?
#
loop_
_entity_poly.entity_id
_entity_poly.type
_entity_poly.pdbx_seq_one_letter_code
_entity_poly.pdbx_strand_id
1 'polypeptide(L)'
;MVQPNTDIFTPNHLINGNQWGWLTEYGRLVNVKNINGEWWRLITVIFLHSGVVHLITNSIAIYIIGRHMEKRINKISFISIFMICGLISSCFTMFVTNGAVGASGAIYGLIGSYIVLMIKRGEYILRDFKIIEIILLIAYLILPNLSGIVTIIAHLSGFVCGIICSLILDKIKTKNEILK
;
A
#
# COMPACT_ATOMS: atom_id res chain seq x y z
N MET A 1 27.18 -4.47 2.24
CA MET A 1 27.67 -5.28 3.38
C MET A 1 26.48 -5.54 4.30
N VAL A 2 26.06 -6.80 4.42
CA VAL A 2 25.03 -7.20 5.39
C VAL A 2 25.65 -7.04 6.78
N GLN A 3 25.01 -6.29 7.69
CA GLN A 3 25.60 -6.08 9.02
C GLN A 3 25.60 -7.38 9.83
N PRO A 4 26.73 -7.77 10.47
CA PRO A 4 26.87 -9.12 11.02
C PRO A 4 26.04 -9.40 12.28
N ASN A 5 25.51 -8.40 12.97
CA ASN A 5 24.74 -8.57 14.21
C ASN A 5 23.65 -7.50 14.27
N THR A 6 22.41 -7.85 13.97
CA THR A 6 21.28 -6.92 14.14
C THR A 6 20.62 -7.20 15.48
N ASP A 7 20.93 -6.40 16.51
CA ASP A 7 20.09 -6.36 17.71
C ASP A 7 18.69 -5.87 17.31
N ILE A 8 17.80 -6.83 17.09
CA ILE A 8 16.50 -6.67 16.41
C ILE A 8 15.51 -5.84 17.26
N PHE A 9 15.77 -5.72 18.56
CA PHE A 9 14.89 -5.04 19.52
C PHE A 9 15.42 -3.68 19.99
N THR A 10 16.47 -3.14 19.37
CA THR A 10 16.88 -1.76 19.68
C THR A 10 15.85 -0.75 19.16
N PRO A 11 15.64 0.40 19.83
CA PRO A 11 14.73 1.43 19.33
C PRO A 11 15.04 1.88 17.89
N ASN A 12 16.33 1.99 17.55
CA ASN A 12 16.76 2.31 16.18
C ASN A 12 16.38 1.23 15.17
N HIS A 13 16.47 -0.06 15.54
CA HIS A 13 16.02 -1.14 14.68
C HIS A 13 14.48 -1.21 14.61
N LEU A 14 13.74 -0.88 15.66
CA LEU A 14 12.27 -0.88 15.57
C LEU A 14 11.75 0.23 14.62
N ILE A 15 12.39 1.40 14.66
CA ILE A 15 12.01 2.58 13.88
C ILE A 15 12.54 2.47 12.44
N ASN A 16 13.83 2.19 12.26
CA ASN A 16 14.48 2.21 10.95
C ASN A 16 14.61 0.82 10.32
N GLY A 17 14.50 -0.24 11.14
CA GLY A 17 14.72 -1.66 10.81
C GLY A 17 16.01 -1.98 10.09
N ASN A 18 16.05 -3.18 9.52
CA ASN A 18 17.20 -3.66 8.76
C ASN A 18 17.03 -3.28 7.28
N GLN A 19 17.12 -1.98 6.97
CA GLN A 19 17.10 -1.50 5.59
C GLN A 19 18.14 -2.18 4.69
N TRP A 20 19.12 -2.85 5.31
CA TRP A 20 20.23 -3.60 4.72
C TRP A 20 20.30 -5.08 5.16
N GLY A 21 19.21 -5.60 5.74
CA GLY A 21 19.08 -7.03 6.01
C GLY A 21 18.96 -7.82 4.71
N TRP A 22 19.46 -9.05 4.69
CA TRP A 22 19.45 -9.94 3.52
C TRP A 22 18.10 -9.97 2.79
N LEU A 23 16.98 -10.17 3.50
CA LEU A 23 15.64 -10.18 2.88
C LEU A 23 15.30 -8.86 2.17
N THR A 24 15.57 -7.73 2.81
CA THR A 24 15.31 -6.40 2.25
C THR A 24 16.22 -6.12 1.07
N GLU A 25 17.50 -6.49 1.13
CA GLU A 25 18.45 -6.26 0.04
C GLU A 25 18.05 -7.03 -1.23
N TYR A 26 17.72 -8.32 -1.09
CA TYR A 26 17.35 -9.17 -2.22
C TYR A 26 15.91 -8.97 -2.71
N GLY A 27 15.03 -8.38 -1.90
CA GLY A 27 13.62 -8.24 -2.25
C GLY A 27 13.13 -6.82 -2.50
N ARG A 28 13.88 -5.78 -2.08
CA ARG A 28 13.50 -4.37 -2.27
C ARG A 28 13.37 -4.03 -3.74
N LEU A 29 12.53 -3.03 -4.02
CA LEU A 29 12.48 -2.42 -5.33
C LEU A 29 13.75 -1.61 -5.57
N VAL A 30 14.37 -1.84 -6.71
CA VAL A 30 15.55 -1.12 -7.18
C VAL A 30 15.19 -0.20 -8.34
N ASN A 31 16.08 0.73 -8.66
CA ASN A 31 15.91 1.57 -9.82
C ASN A 31 15.80 0.71 -11.10
N VAL A 32 15.00 1.13 -12.08
CA VAL A 32 14.87 0.44 -13.37
C VAL A 32 16.23 0.22 -14.06
N LYS A 33 17.19 1.12 -13.86
CA LYS A 33 18.57 0.98 -14.38
C LYS A 33 19.34 -0.20 -13.79
N ASN A 34 18.92 -0.69 -12.63
CA ASN A 34 19.59 -1.72 -11.83
C ASN A 34 18.77 -3.01 -11.72
N ILE A 35 17.62 -3.11 -12.39
CA ILE A 35 16.69 -4.24 -12.18
C ILE A 35 17.21 -5.55 -12.77
N ASN A 36 18.07 -5.52 -13.80
CA ASN A 36 18.78 -6.69 -14.34
C ASN A 36 17.92 -7.96 -14.54
N GLY A 37 16.66 -7.80 -14.98
CA GLY A 37 15.72 -8.91 -15.19
C GLY A 37 14.93 -9.37 -13.96
N GLU A 38 15.21 -8.79 -12.79
CA GLU A 38 14.59 -9.12 -11.49
C GLU A 38 13.19 -8.51 -11.31
N TRP A 39 12.32 -8.68 -12.30
CA TRP A 39 10.97 -8.06 -12.34
C TRP A 39 10.05 -8.52 -11.20
N TRP A 40 10.33 -9.66 -10.57
CA TRP A 40 9.61 -10.10 -9.37
C TRP A 40 9.65 -9.07 -8.24
N ARG A 41 10.67 -8.18 -8.22
CA ARG A 41 10.79 -7.08 -7.27
C ARG A 41 9.61 -6.12 -7.29
N LEU A 42 8.92 -6.00 -8.42
CA LEU A 42 7.68 -5.21 -8.54
C LEU A 42 6.54 -5.76 -7.68
N ILE A 43 6.55 -7.06 -7.41
CA ILE A 43 5.53 -7.74 -6.61
C ILE A 43 6.02 -7.94 -5.18
N THR A 44 7.27 -8.36 -4.97
CA THR A 44 7.78 -8.65 -3.62
C THR A 44 7.86 -7.41 -2.74
N VAL A 45 8.09 -6.23 -3.34
CA VAL A 45 8.24 -4.95 -2.62
C VAL A 45 7.06 -4.63 -1.69
N ILE A 46 5.83 -5.02 -2.06
CA ILE A 46 4.63 -4.72 -1.26
C ILE A 46 4.53 -5.55 0.02
N PHE A 47 5.30 -6.63 0.13
CA PHE A 47 5.34 -7.49 1.33
C PHE A 47 6.49 -7.13 2.28
N LEU A 48 7.47 -6.36 1.79
CA LEU A 48 8.64 -5.97 2.56
C LEU A 48 8.41 -4.64 3.26
N HIS A 49 8.99 -4.50 4.45
CA HIS A 49 8.85 -3.32 5.28
C HIS A 49 10.21 -2.96 5.87
N SER A 50 10.49 -1.66 5.97
CA SER A 50 11.79 -1.19 6.43
C SER A 50 12.02 -1.45 7.92
N GLY A 51 10.97 -1.63 8.72
CA GLY A 51 11.04 -1.91 10.15
C GLY A 51 9.66 -2.20 10.76
N VAL A 52 9.62 -2.46 12.07
CA VAL A 52 8.39 -2.87 12.79
C VAL A 52 7.35 -1.76 12.78
N VAL A 53 7.75 -0.51 12.99
CA VAL A 53 6.81 0.63 12.95
C VAL A 53 6.16 0.75 11.57
N HIS A 54 6.93 0.64 10.49
CA HIS A 54 6.41 0.70 9.11
C HIS A 54 5.45 -0.47 8.81
N LEU A 55 5.76 -1.67 9.31
CA LEU A 55 4.85 -2.81 9.19
C LEU A 55 3.53 -2.58 9.94
N ILE A 56 3.61 -2.11 11.19
CA ILE A 56 2.42 -1.86 12.02
C ILE A 56 1.54 -0.78 11.42
N THR A 57 2.11 0.33 10.95
CA THR A 57 1.33 1.42 10.35
C THR A 57 0.62 0.98 9.07
N ASN A 58 1.28 0.24 8.18
CA ASN A 58 0.64 -0.33 7.00
C ASN A 58 -0.43 -1.37 7.38
N SER A 59 -0.17 -2.20 8.40
CA SER A 59 -1.14 -3.21 8.87
C SER A 59 -2.40 -2.57 9.45
N ILE A 60 -2.24 -1.50 10.24
CA ILE A 60 -3.37 -0.71 10.78
C ILE A 60 -4.15 -0.07 9.64
N ALA A 61 -3.47 0.53 8.66
CA ALA A 61 -4.13 1.17 7.52
C ALA A 61 -4.94 0.16 6.69
N ILE A 62 -4.35 -1.01 6.36
CA ILE A 62 -5.04 -2.12 5.69
C ILE A 62 -6.24 -2.60 6.50
N TYR A 63 -6.08 -2.79 7.82
CA TYR A 63 -7.17 -3.25 8.67
C TYR A 63 -8.34 -2.25 8.70
N ILE A 64 -8.05 -0.96 8.78
CA ILE A 64 -9.09 0.08 8.77
C ILE A 64 -9.80 0.10 7.41
N ILE A 65 -9.06 0.31 6.32
CA ILE A 65 -9.68 0.46 5.00
C ILE A 65 -10.32 -0.85 4.53
N GLY A 66 -9.68 -1.99 4.82
CA GLY A 66 -10.14 -3.33 4.46
C GLY A 66 -11.50 -3.65 5.05
N ARG A 67 -11.71 -3.43 6.35
CA ARG A 67 -13.03 -3.65 6.97
C ARG A 67 -14.15 -2.83 6.32
N HIS A 68 -13.84 -1.61 5.89
CA HIS A 68 -14.83 -0.75 5.24
C HIS A 68 -15.09 -1.15 3.79
N MET A 69 -14.06 -1.63 3.08
CA MET A 69 -14.18 -2.16 1.72
C MET A 69 -14.88 -3.53 1.68
N GLU A 70 -14.59 -4.45 2.58
CA GLU A 70 -15.18 -5.81 2.61
C GLU A 70 -16.71 -5.80 2.80
N LYS A 71 -17.26 -4.75 3.42
CA LYS A 71 -18.72 -4.54 3.48
C LYS A 71 -19.36 -4.30 2.11
N ARG A 72 -18.55 -3.92 1.12
CA ARG A 72 -18.99 -3.32 -0.14
C ARG A 72 -18.54 -4.11 -1.35
N ILE A 73 -17.38 -4.75 -1.27
CA ILE A 73 -16.81 -5.60 -2.32
C ILE A 73 -16.47 -6.97 -1.78
N ASN A 74 -16.42 -7.97 -2.66
CA ASN A 74 -15.98 -9.31 -2.28
C ASN A 74 -14.45 -9.36 -2.09
N LYS A 75 -13.97 -10.42 -1.43
CA LYS A 75 -12.56 -10.63 -1.10
C LYS A 75 -11.64 -10.66 -2.33
N ILE A 76 -12.11 -11.25 -3.44
CA ILE A 76 -11.31 -11.35 -4.68
C ILE A 76 -11.08 -9.95 -5.25
N SER A 77 -12.12 -9.12 -5.33
CA SER A 77 -12.00 -7.74 -5.80
C SER A 77 -11.09 -6.90 -4.89
N PHE A 78 -11.17 -7.09 -3.57
CA PHE A 78 -10.27 -6.41 -2.63
C PHE A 78 -8.80 -6.76 -2.90
N ILE A 79 -8.50 -8.06 -2.97
CA ILE A 79 -7.13 -8.55 -3.23
C ILE A 79 -6.65 -8.09 -4.61
N SER A 80 -7.49 -8.17 -5.65
CA SER A 80 -7.12 -7.72 -6.99
C SER A 80 -6.80 -6.23 -7.03
N ILE A 81 -7.61 -5.37 -6.40
CA ILE A 81 -7.32 -3.93 -6.35
C ILE A 81 -6.00 -3.68 -5.60
N PHE A 82 -5.79 -4.32 -4.46
CA PHE A 82 -4.54 -4.21 -3.70
C PHE A 82 -3.33 -4.61 -4.56
N MET A 83 -3.37 -5.77 -5.21
CA MET A 83 -2.26 -6.27 -6.02
C MET A 83 -2.00 -5.41 -7.25
N ILE A 84 -3.04 -4.98 -7.96
CA ILE A 84 -2.91 -4.12 -9.15
C ILE A 84 -2.35 -2.76 -8.76
N CYS A 85 -2.88 -2.12 -7.71
CA CYS A 85 -2.38 -0.83 -7.26
C CYS A 85 -0.94 -0.91 -6.77
N GLY A 86 -0.58 -1.99 -6.06
CA GLY A 86 0.79 -2.25 -5.63
C GLY A 86 1.76 -2.43 -6.79
N LEU A 87 1.36 -3.19 -7.81
CA LEU A 87 2.15 -3.39 -9.02
C LEU A 87 2.36 -2.08 -9.78
N ILE A 88 1.27 -1.35 -10.06
CA ILE A 88 1.35 -0.08 -10.79
C ILE A 88 2.17 0.94 -10.02
N SER A 89 1.94 1.08 -8.70
CA SER A 89 2.74 1.93 -7.84
C SER A 89 4.23 1.61 -7.97
N SER A 90 4.59 0.34 -7.89
CA SER A 90 5.98 -0.13 -8.02
C SER A 90 6.59 0.18 -9.39
N CYS A 91 5.80 0.05 -10.47
CA CYS A 91 6.24 0.42 -11.82
C CYS A 91 6.57 1.90 -11.93
N PHE A 92 5.83 2.80 -11.27
CA PHE A 92 6.18 4.23 -11.26
C PHE A 92 7.36 4.52 -10.34
N THR A 93 7.39 3.90 -9.16
CA THR A 93 8.44 4.13 -8.16
C THR A 93 9.83 3.69 -8.63
N MET A 94 9.94 2.65 -9.47
CA MET A 94 11.24 2.18 -9.96
C MET A 94 12.02 3.20 -10.80
N PHE A 95 11.36 4.22 -11.37
CA PHE A 95 12.07 5.23 -12.15
C PHE A 95 12.82 6.24 -11.28
N VAL A 96 12.42 6.38 -10.01
CA VAL A 96 12.91 7.44 -9.10
C VAL A 96 13.58 6.89 -7.84
N THR A 97 13.41 5.61 -7.55
CA THR A 97 13.90 5.01 -6.30
C THR A 97 15.40 4.72 -6.32
N ASN A 98 16.03 4.82 -5.16
CA ASN A 98 17.36 4.25 -4.85
C ASN A 98 17.26 2.99 -3.96
N GLY A 99 16.04 2.50 -3.76
CA GLY A 99 15.69 1.44 -2.82
C GLY A 99 14.35 1.76 -2.17
N ALA A 100 13.33 0.94 -2.41
CA ALA A 100 12.01 1.11 -1.79
C ALA A 100 11.45 -0.23 -1.30
N VAL A 101 10.66 -0.16 -0.23
CA VAL A 101 9.87 -1.25 0.35
C VAL A 101 8.56 -0.68 0.89
N GLY A 102 7.51 -1.49 0.91
CA GLY A 102 6.27 -1.17 1.60
C GLY A 102 5.02 -1.42 0.78
N ALA A 103 3.95 -1.80 1.47
CA ALA A 103 2.62 -1.96 0.90
C ALA A 103 1.91 -0.63 0.59
N SER A 104 2.48 0.51 0.98
CA SER A 104 1.75 1.77 1.12
C SER A 104 1.14 2.26 -0.20
N GLY A 105 1.82 2.10 -1.34
CA GLY A 105 1.24 2.39 -2.65
C GLY A 105 -0.06 1.63 -2.93
N ALA A 106 -0.10 0.34 -2.61
CA ALA A 106 -1.32 -0.47 -2.72
C ALA A 106 -2.44 0.02 -1.80
N ILE A 107 -2.08 0.42 -0.57
CA ILE A 107 -3.02 0.94 0.44
C ILE A 107 -3.61 2.28 -0.01
N TYR A 108 -2.81 3.18 -0.57
CA TYR A 108 -3.31 4.42 -1.18
C TYR A 108 -4.28 4.11 -2.33
N GLY A 109 -4.01 3.07 -3.12
CA GLY A 109 -4.96 2.57 -4.12
C GLY A 109 -6.28 2.08 -3.53
N LEU A 110 -6.25 1.35 -2.41
CA LEU A 110 -7.48 0.96 -1.71
C LEU A 110 -8.28 2.18 -1.22
N ILE A 111 -7.61 3.20 -0.70
CA ILE A 111 -8.26 4.45 -0.28
C ILE A 111 -8.89 5.18 -1.47
N GLY A 112 -8.15 5.32 -2.59
CA GLY A 112 -8.67 5.92 -3.83
C GLY A 112 -9.87 5.16 -4.39
N SER A 113 -9.80 3.83 -4.39
CA SER A 113 -10.93 2.97 -4.78
C SER A 113 -12.12 3.14 -3.86
N TYR A 114 -11.92 3.17 -2.53
CA TYR A 114 -13.00 3.35 -1.57
C TYR A 114 -13.77 4.65 -1.79
N ILE A 115 -13.05 5.77 -2.05
CA ILE A 115 -13.68 7.07 -2.33
C ILE A 115 -14.62 6.96 -3.54
N VAL A 116 -14.15 6.37 -4.64
CA VAL A 116 -14.97 6.19 -5.85
C VAL A 116 -16.17 5.30 -5.59
N LEU A 117 -16.00 4.20 -4.84
CA LEU A 117 -17.11 3.31 -4.46
C LEU A 117 -18.19 4.07 -3.68
N MET A 118 -17.81 4.98 -2.77
CA MET A 118 -18.75 5.77 -1.97
C MET A 118 -19.51 6.79 -2.80
N ILE A 119 -18.80 7.51 -3.67
CA ILE A 119 -19.42 8.46 -4.59
C ILE A 119 -20.42 7.75 -5.51
N LYS A 120 -20.03 6.62 -6.12
CA LYS A 120 -20.92 5.86 -7.03
C LYS A 120 -22.16 5.29 -6.35
N ARG A 121 -22.12 5.08 -5.04
CA ARG A 121 -23.25 4.57 -4.25
C ARG A 121 -24.07 5.66 -3.57
N GLY A 122 -23.67 6.93 -3.68
CA GLY A 122 -24.29 8.03 -2.93
C GLY A 122 -24.12 7.87 -1.41
N GLU A 123 -23.11 7.14 -0.96
CA GLU A 123 -22.82 6.95 0.47
C GLU A 123 -21.84 8.03 0.96
N TYR A 124 -22.04 8.52 2.19
CA TYR A 124 -21.06 9.40 2.82
C TYR A 124 -19.79 8.62 3.15
N ILE A 125 -18.64 9.10 2.65
CA ILE A 125 -17.33 8.45 2.77
C ILE A 125 -16.99 8.06 4.21
N LEU A 126 -17.29 8.95 5.16
CA LEU A 126 -16.90 8.83 6.56
C LEU A 126 -17.99 8.21 7.46
N ARG A 127 -19.14 7.80 6.91
CA ARG A 127 -20.33 7.39 7.69
C ARG A 127 -20.03 6.32 8.74
N ASP A 128 -19.24 5.32 8.36
CA ASP A 128 -18.97 4.14 9.20
C ASP A 128 -17.66 4.26 10.00
N PHE A 129 -16.89 5.32 9.79
CA PHE A 129 -15.59 5.49 10.41
C PHE A 129 -15.71 6.00 11.84
N LYS A 130 -14.94 5.41 12.75
CA LYS A 130 -14.73 5.99 14.08
C LYS A 130 -13.78 7.18 13.96
N ILE A 131 -13.94 8.20 14.82
CA ILE A 131 -13.05 9.38 14.85
C ILE A 131 -11.56 8.98 14.87
N ILE A 132 -11.19 7.98 15.68
CA ILE A 132 -9.81 7.49 15.72
C ILE A 132 -9.32 6.91 14.38
N GLU A 133 -10.19 6.22 13.63
CA GLU A 133 -9.84 5.68 12.32
C GLU A 133 -9.63 6.80 11.31
N ILE A 134 -10.43 7.87 11.39
CA ILE A 134 -10.27 9.07 10.56
C ILE A 134 -8.92 9.74 10.86
N ILE A 135 -8.60 9.95 12.14
CA ILE A 135 -7.32 10.54 12.57
C ILE A 135 -6.14 9.70 12.06
N LEU A 136 -6.20 8.38 12.25
CA LEU A 136 -5.14 7.47 11.81
C LEU A 136 -4.98 7.46 10.28
N LEU A 137 -6.08 7.49 9.51
CA LEU A 137 -5.99 7.56 8.05
C LEU A 137 -5.48 8.91 7.56
N ILE A 138 -5.88 10.03 8.19
CA ILE A 138 -5.34 11.35 7.85
C ILE A 138 -3.83 11.39 8.14
N ALA A 139 -3.41 10.90 9.31
CA ALA A 139 -1.99 10.80 9.64
C ALA A 139 -1.24 9.91 8.64
N TYR A 140 -1.83 8.78 8.25
CA TYR A 140 -1.29 7.87 7.24
C TYR A 140 -1.20 8.51 5.84
N LEU A 141 -2.14 9.40 5.48
CA LEU A 141 -2.12 10.12 4.21
C LEU A 141 -1.08 11.24 4.15
N ILE A 142 -0.67 11.78 5.31
CA ILE A 142 0.22 12.94 5.41
C ILE A 142 1.65 12.55 5.77
N LEU A 143 1.86 11.87 6.90
CA LEU A 143 3.19 11.68 7.51
C LEU A 143 4.18 10.95 6.58
N PRO A 144 3.81 9.85 5.89
CA PRO A 144 4.72 9.16 4.99
C PRO A 144 5.20 10.03 3.82
N ASN A 145 4.37 10.95 3.31
CA ASN A 145 4.73 11.81 2.18
C ASN A 145 5.82 12.84 2.52
N LEU A 146 6.07 13.09 3.81
CA LEU A 146 7.17 13.94 4.28
C LEU A 146 8.55 13.30 4.03
N SER A 147 8.61 12.00 3.72
CA SER A 147 9.87 11.28 3.44
C SER A 147 10.44 11.56 2.04
N GLY A 148 9.74 12.30 1.18
CA GLY A 148 10.27 12.78 -0.09
C GLY A 148 9.62 12.19 -1.35
N ILE A 149 10.21 12.51 -2.51
CA ILE A 149 9.58 12.34 -3.82
C ILE A 149 9.27 10.89 -4.20
N VAL A 150 10.11 9.93 -3.80
CA VAL A 150 9.89 8.49 -4.05
C VAL A 150 8.58 8.04 -3.43
N THR A 151 8.35 8.44 -2.18
CA THR A 151 7.16 8.12 -1.41
C THR A 151 5.91 8.79 -1.99
N ILE A 152 6.02 10.07 -2.37
CA ILE A 152 4.93 10.81 -3.02
C ILE A 152 4.51 10.12 -4.33
N ILE A 153 5.48 9.72 -5.17
CA ILE A 153 5.20 9.04 -6.44
C ILE A 153 4.55 7.68 -6.18
N ALA A 154 5.05 6.90 -5.22
CA ALA A 154 4.46 5.61 -4.87
C ALA A 154 2.98 5.76 -4.45
N HIS A 155 2.70 6.71 -3.56
CA HIS A 155 1.35 6.96 -3.05
C HIS A 155 0.40 7.53 -4.08
N LEU A 156 0.84 8.53 -4.85
CA LEU A 156 0.01 9.17 -5.86
C LEU A 156 -0.35 8.20 -6.99
N SER A 157 0.62 7.47 -7.51
CA SER A 157 0.39 6.48 -8.58
C SER A 157 -0.54 5.36 -8.12
N GLY A 158 -0.36 4.86 -6.89
CA GLY A 158 -1.25 3.88 -6.27
C GLY A 158 -2.68 4.42 -6.13
N PHE A 159 -2.85 5.63 -5.57
CA PHE A 159 -4.15 6.28 -5.39
C PHE A 159 -4.90 6.47 -6.72
N VAL A 160 -4.22 7.00 -7.74
CA VAL A 160 -4.78 7.18 -9.09
C VAL A 160 -5.16 5.83 -9.71
N CYS A 161 -4.31 4.81 -9.57
CA CYS A 161 -4.62 3.47 -10.04
C CYS A 161 -5.89 2.91 -9.37
N GLY A 162 -6.05 3.12 -8.06
CA GLY A 162 -7.23 2.71 -7.32
C GLY A 162 -8.52 3.39 -7.79
N ILE A 163 -8.46 4.70 -8.06
CA ILE A 163 -9.57 5.44 -8.66
C ILE A 163 -9.95 4.81 -10.00
N ILE A 164 -8.97 4.61 -10.89
CA ILE A 164 -9.18 4.05 -12.23
C ILE A 164 -9.76 2.64 -12.13
N CYS A 165 -9.19 1.78 -11.28
CA CYS A 165 -9.70 0.43 -11.05
C CYS A 165 -11.18 0.48 -10.64
N SER A 166 -11.54 1.32 -9.68
CA SER A 166 -12.92 1.40 -9.20
C SER A 166 -13.91 2.05 -10.18
N LEU A 167 -13.43 2.91 -11.08
CA LEU A 167 -14.23 3.48 -12.16
C LEU A 167 -14.55 2.40 -13.21
N ILE A 168 -13.52 1.67 -13.67
CA ILE A 168 -13.66 0.61 -14.68
C ILE A 168 -14.47 -0.57 -14.14
N LEU A 169 -14.29 -0.90 -12.86
CA LEU A 169 -14.96 -2.00 -12.21
C LEU A 169 -16.41 -1.64 -11.80
N ASP A 170 -17.22 -1.13 -12.75
CA ASP A 170 -18.68 -0.98 -12.62
C ASP A 170 -19.39 -2.29 -12.24
N LYS A 171 -18.72 -3.43 -12.44
CA LYS A 171 -19.21 -4.80 -12.19
C LYS A 171 -18.42 -5.55 -11.10
N ILE A 172 -17.90 -4.88 -10.06
CA ILE A 172 -17.47 -5.65 -8.88
C ILE A 172 -18.71 -6.35 -8.36
N LYS A 173 -18.79 -7.68 -8.58
CA LYS A 173 -19.84 -8.55 -8.03
C LYS A 173 -20.03 -8.19 -6.58
N THR A 174 -21.08 -7.42 -6.34
CA THR A 174 -21.48 -7.03 -5.00
C THR A 174 -21.89 -8.32 -4.30
N LYS A 175 -21.79 -8.38 -2.97
CA LYS A 175 -22.26 -9.55 -2.22
C LYS A 175 -23.73 -9.90 -2.58
N ASN A 176 -24.50 -8.90 -3.00
CA ASN A 176 -25.88 -9.03 -3.45
C ASN A 176 -26.05 -9.65 -4.85
N GLU A 177 -25.03 -9.64 -5.71
CA GLU A 177 -25.04 -10.28 -7.04
C GLU A 177 -24.59 -11.75 -7.01
N ILE A 178 -24.00 -12.21 -5.90
CA ILE A 178 -23.56 -13.60 -5.71
C ILE A 178 -24.64 -14.43 -5.00
N LEU A 179 -25.56 -13.77 -4.29
CA LEU A 179 -26.67 -14.39 -3.56
C LEU A 179 -28.00 -14.40 -4.34
N LYS A 180 -27.96 -14.02 -5.62
CA LYS A 180 -29.04 -14.28 -6.60
C LYS A 180 -28.58 -15.39 -7.54
#